data_AF-A0A497S4C5-F1
#
_entry.id   AF-A0A497S4C5-F1
#
_cell.length_a   1.000
_cell.length_b   1.000
_cell.length_c   1.000
_cell.angle_alpha   90.00
_cell.angle_beta   90.00
_cell.angle_gamma   90.00
#
_symmetry.space_group_name_H-M   'P 1'
#
loop_
_entity.id
_entity.type
_entity.pdbx_description
1 polymer ?
#
loop_
_entity_poly.entity_id
_entity_poly.type
_entity_poly.pdbx_seq_one_letter_code
_entity_poly.pdbx_strand_id
1 'polypeptide(L)'
;MNDAENKIRIAEKLGWNGICFVMEFENNRFKDFLGDIDNLREKTEIEILSGALISAPSTMKLRRLARDALRCADLVIVDGGDGKVNRAASECWEVDILSHPEKNEERDFMRQKNSGIDHVIARLLAEKFIAIEFNFFEILNSSGMRRSQILGRMQQNVRLARKYNVPIIITSGAIDKYDLRSPRDLMSFGKLIGMTDLEAKSSIL
;
A
#
# COMPACT_ATOMS: atom_id res chain seq x y z
N MET A 1 -20.41 -1.66 -11.83
CA MET A 1 -21.25 -0.77 -10.98
C MET A 1 -21.60 -1.41 -9.64
N ASN A 2 -22.34 -2.52 -9.57
CA ASN A 2 -22.85 -3.04 -8.28
C ASN A 2 -21.76 -3.42 -7.24
N ASP A 3 -20.57 -3.86 -7.65
CA ASP A 3 -19.52 -4.27 -6.69
C ASP A 3 -18.88 -3.09 -5.94
N ALA A 4 -18.51 -2.02 -6.65
CA ALA A 4 -17.88 -0.84 -6.06
C ALA A 4 -18.81 -0.11 -5.09
N GLU A 5 -20.10 0.04 -5.45
CA GLU A 5 -21.12 0.62 -4.58
C GLU A 5 -21.31 -0.20 -3.30
N ASN A 6 -21.27 -1.54 -3.40
CA ASN A 6 -21.35 -2.41 -2.23
C ASN A 6 -20.13 -2.27 -1.31
N LYS A 7 -18.93 -2.10 -1.87
CA LYS A 7 -17.70 -1.82 -1.09
C LYS A 7 -17.81 -0.49 -0.35
N ILE A 8 -18.28 0.57 -1.01
CA ILE A 8 -18.52 1.88 -0.39
C ILE A 8 -19.49 1.75 0.77
N ARG A 9 -20.65 1.12 0.55
CA ARG A 9 -21.67 0.92 1.59
C ARG A 9 -21.14 0.16 2.80
N ILE A 10 -20.26 -0.82 2.59
CA ILE A 10 -19.63 -1.56 3.69
C ILE A 10 -18.56 -0.72 4.38
N ALA A 11 -17.76 0.05 3.63
CA ALA A 11 -16.76 0.95 4.19
C ALA A 11 -17.40 2.00 5.11
N GLU A 12 -18.51 2.62 4.68
CA GLU A 12 -19.29 3.56 5.50
C GLU A 12 -19.78 2.90 6.80
N LYS A 13 -20.33 1.68 6.72
CA LYS A 13 -20.78 0.92 7.90
C LYS A 13 -19.64 0.57 8.86
N LEU A 14 -18.43 0.37 8.34
CA LEU A 14 -17.23 0.13 9.14
C LEU A 14 -16.66 1.42 9.75
N GLY A 15 -17.18 2.58 9.35
CA GLY A 15 -16.79 3.90 9.86
C GLY A 15 -15.64 4.56 9.10
N TRP A 16 -15.46 4.23 7.82
CA TRP A 16 -14.49 4.93 6.97
C TRP A 16 -15.05 6.27 6.48
N ASN A 17 -14.19 7.28 6.43
CA ASN A 17 -14.50 8.61 5.87
C ASN A 17 -14.01 8.78 4.44
N GLY A 18 -13.07 7.93 4.00
CA GLY A 18 -12.53 7.90 2.66
C GLY A 18 -12.22 6.48 2.21
N ILE A 19 -12.17 6.25 0.90
CA ILE A 19 -11.72 5.01 0.27
C ILE A 19 -10.89 5.32 -0.98
N CYS A 20 -9.75 4.64 -1.11
CA CYS A 20 -8.98 4.65 -2.34
C CYS A 20 -9.25 3.37 -3.13
N PHE A 21 -9.77 3.52 -4.35
CA PHE A 21 -9.84 2.41 -5.29
C PHE A 21 -8.56 2.37 -6.11
N VAL A 22 -7.99 1.17 -6.25
CA VAL A 22 -6.71 0.98 -6.91
C VAL A 22 -6.88 0.07 -8.13
N MET A 23 -6.32 0.48 -9.27
CA MET A 23 -6.24 -0.35 -10.47
C MET A 23 -4.82 -0.32 -11.04
N GLU A 24 -4.41 -1.45 -11.64
CA GLU A 24 -3.16 -1.52 -12.39
C GLU A 24 -3.15 -0.51 -13.55
N PHE A 25 -2.14 0.35 -13.58
CA PHE A 25 -2.06 1.47 -14.51
C PHE A 25 -1.86 1.02 -15.96
N GLU A 26 -1.11 -0.06 -16.17
CA GLU A 26 -0.86 -0.62 -17.50
C GLU A 26 -2.09 -1.33 -18.10
N ASN A 27 -3.18 -1.45 -17.33
CA ASN A 27 -4.43 -2.00 -17.83
C ASN A 27 -5.08 -1.04 -18.83
N ASN A 28 -5.47 -1.55 -20.00
CA ASN A 28 -6.15 -0.77 -21.04
C ASN A 28 -7.46 -0.12 -20.56
N ARG A 29 -8.03 -0.63 -19.46
CA ARG A 29 -9.26 -0.13 -18.84
C ARG A 29 -9.03 0.97 -17.80
N PHE A 30 -7.80 1.43 -17.59
CA PHE A 30 -7.50 2.44 -16.57
C PHE A 30 -8.26 3.75 -16.80
N LYS A 31 -8.45 4.15 -18.07
CA LYS A 31 -9.26 5.35 -18.40
C LYS A 31 -10.74 5.16 -18.06
N ASP A 32 -11.31 4.00 -18.38
CA ASP A 32 -12.70 3.68 -18.03
C ASP A 32 -12.86 3.64 -16.51
N PHE A 33 -11.86 3.11 -15.81
CA PHE A 33 -11.80 3.09 -14.35
C PHE A 33 -11.84 4.50 -13.75
N LEU A 34 -11.06 5.45 -14.26
CA LEU A 34 -11.13 6.84 -13.80
C LEU A 34 -12.53 7.43 -14.01
N GLY A 35 -13.15 7.17 -15.18
CA GLY A 35 -14.53 7.60 -15.45
C GLY A 35 -15.54 6.96 -14.48
N ASP A 36 -15.38 5.69 -14.13
CA ASP A 36 -16.21 5.03 -13.13
C ASP A 36 -16.03 5.64 -11.74
N ILE A 37 -14.80 6.02 -11.36
CA ILE A 37 -14.49 6.69 -10.08
C ILE A 37 -15.12 8.08 -10.02
N ASP A 38 -15.03 8.87 -11.08
CA ASP A 38 -15.66 10.20 -11.13
C ASP A 38 -17.18 10.10 -10.99
N ASN A 39 -17.80 9.11 -11.64
CA ASN A 39 -19.24 8.83 -11.46
C ASN A 39 -19.61 8.41 -10.03
N LEU A 40 -18.71 7.75 -9.29
CA LEU A 40 -18.96 7.34 -7.90
C LEU A 40 -18.80 8.52 -6.94
N ARG A 41 -17.83 9.41 -7.18
CA ARG A 41 -17.64 10.65 -6.41
C ARG A 41 -18.88 11.51 -6.39
N GLU A 42 -19.57 11.63 -7.52
CA GLU A 42 -20.80 12.43 -7.62
C GLU A 42 -22.00 11.83 -6.86
N LYS A 43 -21.96 10.52 -6.58
CA LYS A 43 -23.09 9.77 -6.02
C LYS A 43 -22.97 9.48 -4.53
N THR A 44 -21.81 9.74 -3.93
CA THR A 44 -21.49 9.29 -2.58
C THR A 44 -20.87 10.42 -1.77
N GLU A 45 -21.12 10.40 -0.46
CA GLU A 45 -20.62 11.41 0.47
C GLU A 45 -19.22 11.07 1.02
N ILE A 46 -18.80 9.80 0.90
CA ILE A 46 -17.47 9.36 1.31
C ILE A 46 -16.41 9.90 0.33
N GLU A 47 -15.24 10.29 0.84
CA GLU A 47 -14.15 10.73 -0.03
C GLU A 47 -13.64 9.56 -0.87
N ILE A 48 -13.60 9.71 -2.18
CA ILE A 48 -13.09 8.67 -3.09
C ILE A 48 -11.83 9.15 -3.79
N LEU A 49 -10.76 8.36 -3.65
CA LEU A 49 -9.50 8.54 -4.35
C LEU A 49 -9.28 7.43 -5.39
N SER A 50 -8.58 7.78 -6.46
CA SER A 50 -8.10 6.87 -7.49
C SER A 50 -6.61 6.60 -7.30
N GLY A 51 -6.25 5.32 -7.23
CA GLY A 51 -4.87 4.86 -7.14
C GLY A 51 -4.44 4.15 -8.41
N ALA A 52 -3.30 4.55 -8.96
CA ALA A 52 -2.61 3.86 -10.04
C ALA A 52 -1.57 2.90 -9.47
N LEU A 53 -1.80 1.60 -9.61
CA LEU A 53 -0.82 0.58 -9.22
C LEU A 53 0.15 0.28 -10.37
N ILE A 54 1.44 0.40 -10.10
CA ILE A 54 2.50 0.11 -11.06
C ILE A 54 3.22 -1.17 -10.64
N SER A 55 3.01 -2.23 -11.41
CA SER A 55 3.69 -3.52 -11.26
C SER A 55 4.81 -3.62 -12.28
N ALA A 56 5.79 -2.70 -12.23
CA ALA A 56 6.79 -2.58 -13.28
C ALA A 56 7.89 -3.67 -13.14
N PRO A 57 8.11 -4.53 -14.16
CA PRO A 57 9.17 -5.55 -14.11
C PRO A 57 10.57 -4.95 -14.31
N SER A 58 10.68 -3.66 -14.69
CA SER A 58 11.97 -3.01 -14.91
C SER A 58 12.01 -1.57 -14.40
N THR A 59 13.17 -1.20 -13.84
CA THR A 59 13.41 0.10 -13.19
C THR A 59 13.25 1.29 -14.13
N MET A 60 13.60 1.14 -15.41
CA MET A 60 13.49 2.22 -16.40
C MET A 60 12.03 2.52 -16.79
N LYS A 61 11.18 1.49 -16.83
CA LYS A 61 9.75 1.68 -17.11
C LYS A 61 9.01 2.32 -15.94
N LEU A 62 9.39 1.95 -14.70
CA LEU A 62 8.74 2.43 -13.48
C LEU A 62 8.63 3.96 -13.45
N ARG A 63 9.73 4.69 -13.65
CA ARG A 63 9.72 6.16 -13.55
C ARG A 63 8.83 6.81 -14.62
N ARG A 64 8.83 6.27 -15.84
CA ARG A 64 7.97 6.77 -16.92
C ARG A 64 6.50 6.54 -16.57
N LEU A 65 6.15 5.32 -16.14
CA LEU A 65 4.78 4.97 -15.76
C LEU A 65 4.30 5.80 -14.56
N ALA A 66 5.14 5.99 -13.54
CA ALA A 66 4.83 6.83 -12.38
C ALA A 66 4.52 8.27 -12.79
N ARG A 67 5.32 8.84 -13.68
CA ARG A 67 5.08 10.18 -14.22
C ARG A 67 3.80 10.28 -15.03
N ASP A 68 3.47 9.26 -15.83
CA ASP A 68 2.26 9.24 -16.63
C ASP A 68 1.01 9.06 -15.72
N ALA A 69 1.12 8.23 -14.67
CA ALA A 69 0.08 8.01 -13.67
C ALA A 69 -0.19 9.25 -12.81
N LEU A 70 0.87 9.96 -12.40
CA LEU A 70 0.78 11.21 -11.61
C LEU A 70 -0.07 12.30 -12.31
N ARG A 71 -0.24 12.22 -13.63
CA ARG A 71 -1.03 13.19 -14.40
C ARG A 71 -2.53 12.93 -14.35
N CYS A 72 -2.97 11.76 -13.90
CA CYS A 72 -4.37 11.35 -14.01
C CYS A 72 -4.95 10.62 -12.80
N ALA A 73 -4.13 10.02 -11.94
CA ALA A 73 -4.56 9.40 -10.69
C ALA A 73 -4.26 10.30 -9.49
N ASP A 74 -5.01 10.15 -8.41
CA ASP A 74 -4.77 10.91 -7.18
C ASP A 74 -3.56 10.37 -6.40
N LEU A 75 -3.29 9.07 -6.51
CA LEU A 75 -2.17 8.40 -5.86
C LEU A 75 -1.44 7.47 -6.83
N VAL A 76 -0.10 7.48 -6.77
CA VAL A 76 0.79 6.58 -7.48
C VAL A 76 1.36 5.55 -6.50
N ILE A 77 1.00 4.28 -6.71
CA ILE A 77 1.37 3.17 -5.84
C ILE A 77 2.27 2.23 -6.64
N VAL A 78 3.41 1.85 -6.10
CA VAL A 78 4.26 0.82 -6.71
C VAL A 78 4.08 -0.49 -5.96
N ASP A 79 3.74 -1.56 -6.69
CA ASP A 79 3.79 -2.90 -6.13
C ASP A 79 5.25 -3.35 -6.05
N GLY A 80 5.73 -3.49 -4.82
CA GLY A 80 7.08 -3.91 -4.52
C GLY A 80 7.23 -5.43 -4.62
N GLY A 81 8.09 -5.96 -3.74
CA GLY A 81 8.34 -7.40 -3.63
C GLY A 81 9.61 -7.86 -4.34
N ASP A 82 10.13 -7.07 -5.28
CA ASP A 82 11.49 -7.23 -5.81
C ASP A 82 12.41 -6.12 -5.27
N GLY A 83 13.61 -6.48 -4.81
CA GLY A 83 14.54 -5.53 -4.21
C GLY A 83 15.01 -4.43 -5.14
N LYS A 84 15.09 -4.69 -6.46
CA LYS A 84 15.43 -3.67 -7.47
C LYS A 84 14.26 -2.73 -7.71
N VAL A 85 13.03 -3.25 -7.71
CA VAL A 85 11.80 -2.44 -7.82
C VAL A 85 11.66 -1.53 -6.59
N ASN A 86 11.81 -2.07 -5.38
CA ASN A 86 11.76 -1.28 -4.14
C ASN A 86 12.79 -0.13 -4.14
N ARG A 87 14.01 -0.41 -4.61
CA ARG A 87 15.06 0.62 -4.73
C ARG A 87 14.67 1.69 -5.74
N ALA A 88 14.26 1.30 -6.94
CA ALA A 88 13.84 2.24 -7.98
C ALA A 88 12.64 3.09 -7.56
N ALA A 89 11.67 2.51 -6.85
CA ALA A 89 10.53 3.23 -6.28
C ALA A 89 10.99 4.31 -5.28
N SER A 90 11.91 3.97 -4.37
CA SER A 90 12.44 4.94 -3.39
C SER A 90 13.24 6.10 -3.99
N GLU A 91 13.74 5.93 -5.21
CA GLU A 91 14.46 6.97 -5.96
C GLU A 91 13.51 7.87 -6.79
N CYS A 92 12.25 7.46 -6.95
CA CYS A 92 11.26 8.09 -7.82
C CYS A 92 10.31 8.98 -7.00
N TRP A 93 10.50 10.31 -7.05
CA TRP A 93 9.64 11.24 -6.30
C TRP A 93 8.19 11.26 -6.83
N GLU A 94 7.96 10.76 -8.05
CA GLU A 94 6.63 10.60 -8.63
C GLU A 94 5.79 9.48 -7.97
N VAL A 95 6.34 8.74 -7.00
CA VAL A 95 5.67 7.64 -6.28
C VAL A 95 5.24 8.13 -4.90
N ASP A 96 3.99 7.89 -4.53
CA ASP A 96 3.47 8.26 -3.21
C ASP A 96 3.62 7.12 -2.20
N ILE A 97 3.42 5.87 -2.65
CA ILE A 97 3.32 4.69 -1.78
C ILE A 97 4.12 3.51 -2.36
N LEU A 98 5.00 2.93 -1.54
CA LEU A 98 5.61 1.63 -1.79
C LEU A 98 4.81 0.53 -1.08
N SER A 99 4.16 -0.32 -1.87
CA SER A 99 3.32 -1.43 -1.41
C SER A 99 4.09 -2.75 -1.41
N HIS A 100 3.72 -3.66 -0.52
CA HIS A 100 4.26 -5.03 -0.42
C HIS A 100 5.79 -5.23 -0.49
N PRO A 101 6.63 -4.36 0.11
CA PRO A 101 8.08 -4.55 0.05
C PRO A 101 8.53 -5.91 0.63
N GLU A 102 7.77 -6.48 1.57
CA GLU A 102 8.06 -7.75 2.23
C GLU A 102 7.81 -9.02 1.41
N LYS A 103 7.15 -8.90 0.23
CA LYS A 103 6.72 -10.07 -0.57
C LYS A 103 7.85 -10.90 -1.17
N ASN A 104 9.09 -10.41 -1.15
CA ASN A 104 10.27 -11.05 -1.74
C ASN A 104 10.31 -12.58 -1.51
N GLU A 105 10.54 -13.33 -2.58
CA GLU A 105 10.64 -14.79 -2.55
C GLU A 105 11.96 -15.29 -1.93
N GLU A 106 12.97 -14.43 -1.87
CA GLU A 106 14.26 -14.73 -1.28
C GLU A 106 14.14 -15.05 0.21
N ARG A 107 15.01 -15.94 0.69
CA ARG A 107 15.09 -16.31 2.10
C ARG A 107 15.57 -15.13 2.95
N ASP A 108 15.18 -15.16 4.22
CA ASP A 108 15.73 -14.24 5.21
C ASP A 108 17.25 -14.43 5.33
N PHE A 109 17.96 -13.34 5.60
CA PHE A 109 19.38 -13.38 5.88
C PHE A 109 19.65 -13.96 7.28
N MET A 110 20.89 -14.42 7.52
CA MET A 110 21.26 -15.02 8.80
C MET A 110 21.08 -14.06 10.00
N ARG A 111 21.23 -12.74 9.79
CA ARG A 111 21.18 -11.72 10.85
C ARG A 111 19.94 -10.83 10.82
N GLN A 112 19.16 -10.86 9.74
CA GLN A 112 18.01 -9.96 9.57
C GLN A 112 16.99 -10.55 8.58
N LYS A 113 15.75 -10.10 8.68
CA LYS A 113 14.71 -10.48 7.72
C LYS A 113 15.01 -9.85 6.36
N ASN A 114 14.69 -10.56 5.28
CA ASN A 114 14.72 -9.97 3.95
C ASN A 114 13.38 -9.29 3.69
N SER A 115 13.18 -8.12 4.33
CA SER A 115 11.91 -7.40 4.34
C SER A 115 11.73 -6.41 3.17
N GLY A 116 12.66 -6.45 2.20
CA GLY A 116 12.65 -5.60 1.01
C GLY A 116 13.05 -4.14 1.22
N ILE A 117 13.22 -3.70 2.46
CA ILE A 117 13.67 -2.35 2.81
C ILE A 117 14.96 -2.47 3.62
N ASP A 118 15.98 -1.73 3.18
CA ASP A 118 17.22 -1.51 3.92
C ASP A 118 17.30 -0.05 4.41
N HIS A 119 18.39 0.29 5.08
CA HIS A 119 18.62 1.64 5.60
C HIS A 119 18.80 2.70 4.49
N VAL A 120 19.21 2.33 3.29
CA VAL A 120 19.35 3.25 2.15
C VAL A 120 17.98 3.56 1.58
N ILE A 121 17.18 2.52 1.31
CA ILE A 121 15.80 2.66 0.84
C ILE A 121 15.00 3.48 1.85
N ALA A 122 15.06 3.14 3.14
CA ALA A 122 14.33 3.88 4.18
C ALA A 122 14.69 5.38 4.22
N ARG A 123 15.97 5.73 4.05
CA ARG A 123 16.38 7.15 3.97
C ARG A 123 15.79 7.85 2.77
N LEU A 124 15.82 7.20 1.61
CA LEU A 124 15.30 7.75 0.36
C LEU A 124 13.78 7.95 0.42
N LEU A 125 13.06 7.00 1.02
CA LEU A 125 11.62 7.10 1.25
C LEU A 125 11.28 8.29 2.17
N ALA A 126 12.02 8.46 3.28
CA ALA A 126 11.84 9.60 4.17
C ALA A 126 12.14 10.95 3.48
N GLU A 127 13.25 11.02 2.72
CA GLU A 127 13.67 12.24 2.01
C GLU A 127 12.63 12.70 0.97
N LYS A 128 11.98 11.75 0.29
CA LYS A 128 10.99 12.04 -0.77
C LYS A 128 9.54 11.95 -0.29
N PHE A 129 9.30 11.75 1.02
CA PHE A 129 7.97 11.58 1.60
C PHE A 129 7.14 10.42 1.00
N ILE A 130 7.81 9.34 0.60
CA ILE A 130 7.17 8.14 0.07
C ILE A 130 6.78 7.25 1.24
N ALA A 131 5.49 6.91 1.34
CA ALA A 131 4.98 6.08 2.42
C ALA A 131 5.26 4.59 2.19
N ILE A 132 5.45 3.84 3.28
CA ILE A 132 5.44 2.38 3.26
C ILE A 132 4.03 1.91 3.62
N GLU A 133 3.45 1.10 2.75
CA GLU A 133 2.15 0.48 2.99
C GLU A 133 2.29 -0.90 3.64
N PHE A 134 1.51 -1.13 4.69
CA PHE A 134 1.35 -2.42 5.37
C PHE A 134 -0.02 -2.98 5.05
N ASN A 135 -0.05 -3.88 4.06
CA ASN A 135 -1.28 -4.42 3.53
C ASN A 135 -1.80 -5.61 4.36
N PHE A 136 -3.01 -5.49 4.93
CA PHE A 136 -3.60 -6.54 5.76
C PHE A 136 -4.05 -7.78 4.96
N PHE A 137 -4.39 -7.63 3.67
CA PHE A 137 -4.85 -8.71 2.81
C PHE A 137 -3.84 -9.87 2.75
N GLU A 138 -2.54 -9.54 2.78
CA GLU A 138 -1.44 -10.51 2.78
C GLU A 138 -1.46 -11.43 4.01
N ILE A 139 -1.86 -10.90 5.16
CA ILE A 139 -1.98 -11.68 6.39
C ILE A 139 -3.25 -12.51 6.38
N LEU A 140 -4.34 -11.93 5.89
CA LEU A 140 -5.63 -12.60 5.77
C LEU A 140 -5.53 -13.87 4.89
N ASN A 141 -4.81 -13.77 3.77
CA ASN A 141 -4.72 -14.82 2.76
C ASN A 141 -3.45 -15.70 2.82
N SER A 142 -2.55 -15.47 3.77
CA SER A 142 -1.42 -16.36 4.04
C SER A 142 -1.71 -17.28 5.23
N SER A 143 -0.97 -18.38 5.40
CA SER A 143 -1.10 -19.26 6.57
C SER A 143 0.25 -19.85 7.00
N GLY A 144 0.27 -20.42 8.21
CA GLY A 144 1.43 -21.13 8.76
C GLY A 144 2.73 -20.34 8.70
N MET A 145 3.78 -20.97 8.16
CA MET A 145 5.12 -20.38 8.07
C MET A 145 5.13 -19.11 7.23
N ARG A 146 4.38 -19.05 6.13
CA ARG A 146 4.36 -17.87 5.24
C ARG A 146 3.80 -16.65 5.99
N ARG A 147 2.69 -16.79 6.71
CA ARG A 147 2.11 -15.71 7.52
C ARG A 147 3.10 -15.20 8.57
N SER A 148 3.78 -16.10 9.27
CA SER A 148 4.79 -15.76 10.27
C SER A 148 5.98 -14.98 9.66
N GLN A 149 6.43 -15.38 8.47
CA GLN A 149 7.48 -14.67 7.73
C GLN A 149 7.05 -13.26 7.33
N ILE A 150 5.85 -13.10 6.75
CA ILE A 150 5.32 -11.79 6.34
C ILE A 150 5.22 -10.87 7.57
N LEU A 151 4.63 -11.33 8.67
CA LEU A 151 4.54 -10.55 9.91
C LEU A 151 5.92 -10.14 10.43
N GLY A 152 6.90 -11.05 10.46
CA GLY A 152 8.25 -10.76 10.92
C GLY A 152 8.97 -9.74 10.03
N ARG A 153 8.72 -9.75 8.72
CA ARG A 153 9.25 -8.76 7.77
C ARG A 153 8.57 -7.41 7.91
N MET A 154 7.26 -7.37 8.08
CA MET A 154 6.52 -6.14 8.40
C MET A 154 7.04 -5.51 9.70
N GLN A 155 7.25 -6.30 10.76
CA GLN A 155 7.87 -5.81 12.01
C GLN A 155 9.28 -5.23 11.82
N GLN A 156 10.07 -5.77 10.88
CA GLN A 156 11.35 -5.17 10.53
C GLN A 156 11.18 -3.83 9.80
N ASN A 157 10.24 -3.76 8.86
CA ASN A 157 9.95 -2.53 8.12
C ASN A 157 9.41 -1.42 9.04
N VAL A 158 8.55 -1.73 10.02
CA VAL A 158 8.11 -0.76 11.05
C VAL A 158 9.30 -0.19 11.83
N ARG A 159 10.25 -1.04 12.24
CA ARG A 159 11.46 -0.57 12.96
C ARG A 159 12.32 0.36 12.10
N LEU A 160 12.48 0.05 10.82
CA LEU A 160 13.23 0.89 9.88
C LEU A 160 12.49 2.22 9.62
N ALA A 161 11.19 2.15 9.34
CA ALA A 161 10.36 3.32 9.10
C ALA A 161 10.42 4.30 10.27
N ARG A 162 10.23 3.80 11.50
CA ARG A 162 10.37 4.60 12.73
C ARG A 162 11.76 5.22 12.87
N LYS A 163 12.82 4.45 12.64
CA LYS A 163 14.20 4.92 12.80
C LYS A 163 14.55 6.06 11.83
N TYR A 164 13.99 6.02 10.62
CA TYR A 164 14.28 7.00 9.57
C TYR A 164 13.16 8.02 9.34
N ASN A 165 12.10 8.00 10.16
CA ASN A 165 10.91 8.84 10.03
C ASN A 165 10.21 8.71 8.65
N VAL A 166 10.12 7.48 8.14
CA VAL A 166 9.37 7.20 6.91
C VAL A 166 7.88 7.22 7.23
N PRO A 167 7.03 7.86 6.41
CA PRO A 167 5.58 7.78 6.55
C PRO A 167 5.10 6.33 6.45
N ILE A 168 4.09 5.97 7.25
CA ILE A 168 3.54 4.63 7.29
C ILE A 168 2.05 4.68 7.08
N ILE A 169 1.52 3.81 6.22
CA ILE A 169 0.09 3.64 5.98
C ILE A 169 -0.28 2.17 6.19
N ILE A 170 -1.43 1.91 6.81
CA ILE A 170 -2.01 0.57 6.89
C ILE A 170 -3.25 0.56 6.01
N THR A 171 -3.36 -0.47 5.17
CA THR A 171 -4.53 -0.66 4.30
C THR A 171 -5.17 -2.01 4.56
N SER A 172 -6.45 -2.10 4.22
CA SER A 172 -7.13 -3.40 4.17
C SER A 172 -6.67 -4.25 2.97
N GLY A 173 -6.20 -3.62 1.88
CA GLY A 173 -5.88 -4.29 0.63
C GLY A 173 -7.02 -5.08 0.00
N ALA A 174 -8.26 -4.69 0.28
CA ALA A 174 -9.45 -5.49 0.01
C ALA A 174 -9.69 -5.69 -1.49
N ILE A 175 -9.80 -6.95 -1.93
CA ILE A 175 -10.21 -7.29 -3.31
C ILE A 175 -11.73 -7.40 -3.38
N ASP A 176 -12.36 -8.02 -2.39
CA ASP A 176 -13.80 -8.09 -2.20
C ASP A 176 -14.23 -7.31 -0.95
N LYS A 177 -15.51 -6.97 -0.85
CA LYS A 177 -16.13 -6.31 0.28
C LYS A 177 -15.96 -7.05 1.61
N TYR A 178 -15.74 -8.36 1.58
CA TYR A 178 -15.50 -9.19 2.78
C TYR A 178 -14.07 -9.08 3.31
N ASP A 179 -13.15 -8.56 2.50
CA ASP A 179 -11.77 -8.35 2.91
C ASP A 179 -11.61 -7.03 3.67
N LEU A 180 -12.57 -6.12 3.56
CA LEU A 180 -12.58 -4.85 4.27
C LEU A 180 -12.50 -5.06 5.79
N ARG A 181 -11.69 -4.24 6.45
CA ARG A 181 -11.57 -4.21 7.91
C ARG A 181 -11.88 -2.81 8.43
N SER A 182 -12.37 -2.76 9.66
CA SER A 182 -12.62 -1.48 10.30
C SER A 182 -11.29 -0.77 10.63
N PRO A 183 -11.29 0.56 10.74
CA PRO A 183 -10.13 1.32 11.21
C PRO A 183 -9.56 0.77 12.53
N ARG A 184 -10.43 0.31 13.43
CA ARG A 184 -10.04 -0.23 14.75
C ARG A 184 -9.30 -1.56 14.64
N ASP A 185 -9.71 -2.42 13.72
CA ASP A 185 -9.04 -3.70 13.47
C ASP A 185 -7.66 -3.45 12.85
N LEU A 186 -7.56 -2.53 11.90
CA LEU A 186 -6.30 -2.18 11.27
C LEU A 186 -5.33 -1.48 12.25
N MET A 187 -5.82 -0.64 13.16
CA MET A 187 -5.00 -0.12 14.27
C MET A 187 -4.45 -1.24 15.15
N SER A 188 -5.28 -2.24 15.46
CA SER A 188 -4.86 -3.39 16.26
C SER A 188 -3.80 -4.23 15.52
N PHE A 189 -3.94 -4.37 14.21
CA PHE A 189 -2.92 -4.96 13.36
C PHE A 189 -1.62 -4.17 13.37
N GLY A 190 -1.66 -2.83 13.27
CA GLY A 190 -0.48 -1.98 13.41
C GLY A 190 0.29 -2.26 14.70
N LYS A 191 -0.41 -2.36 15.83
CA LYS A 191 0.19 -2.73 17.12
C LYS A 191 0.83 -4.12 17.09
N LEU A 192 0.18 -5.11 16.46
CA LEU A 192 0.72 -6.46 16.29
C LEU A 192 2.06 -6.48 15.54
N ILE A 193 2.21 -5.63 14.51
CA ILE A 193 3.47 -5.49 13.76
C ILE A 193 4.44 -4.50 14.42
N GLY A 194 4.19 -4.11 15.67
CA GLY A 194 5.14 -3.38 16.51
C GLY A 194 5.06 -1.87 16.39
N MET A 195 3.96 -1.31 15.89
CA MET A 195 3.67 0.11 15.98
C MET A 195 3.23 0.50 17.39
N THR A 196 3.51 1.74 17.77
CA THR A 196 2.90 2.38 18.93
C THR A 196 1.44 2.73 18.64
N ASP A 197 0.68 3.04 19.69
CA ASP A 197 -0.72 3.46 19.57
C ASP A 197 -0.88 4.71 18.70
N LEU A 198 0.05 5.66 18.82
CA LEU A 198 0.04 6.89 18.02
C LEU A 198 0.35 6.59 16.56
N GLU A 199 1.41 5.84 16.27
CA GLU A 199 1.78 5.45 14.91
C GLU A 199 0.64 4.70 14.20
N ALA A 200 0.07 3.69 14.87
CA ALA A 200 -1.02 2.91 14.33
C ALA A 200 -2.26 3.78 14.05
N LYS A 201 -2.60 4.71 14.95
CA LYS A 201 -3.71 5.65 14.74
C LYS A 201 -3.43 6.60 13.57
N SER A 202 -2.22 7.14 13.45
CA SER A 202 -1.85 8.05 12.36
C SER A 202 -1.69 7.37 11.00
N SER A 203 -1.44 6.05 10.99
CA SER A 203 -1.28 5.28 9.75
C SER A 203 -2.60 4.88 9.06
N ILE A 204 -3.73 5.12 9.73
CA ILE A 204 -5.06 4.95 9.16
C ILE A 204 -5.53 6.33 8.70
N LEU A 205 -5.52 6.52 7.39
CA LEU A 205 -5.94 7.74 6.71
C LEU A 205 -7.38 7.59 6.21
#